data_AF-A0A929DJX2-F1
#
_entry.id   AF-A0A929DJX2-F1
#
_cell.length_a   1.000
_cell.length_b   1.000
_cell.length_c   1.000
_cell.angle_alpha   90.00
_cell.angle_beta   90.00
_cell.angle_gamma   90.00
#
_symmetry.space_group_name_H-M   'P 1'
#
loop_
_entity.id
_entity.type
_entity.pdbx_description
1 polymer ?
#
loop_
_entity_poly.entity_id
_entity_poly.type
_entity_poly.pdbx_seq_one_letter_code
_entity_poly.pdbx_strand_id
1 'polypeptide(L)'
;MKKNPQIVNLTYLEEMSGGNKKIMKEMINIFISQVSEFAEEMKDLNNKKEYFKLGNLAHKAKSSISIMGMENLAKELKEFEVQAKEEKGINKYEEFINHFKQLCELAIEELKEINK
;
A
#
# COMPACT_ATOMS: atom_id res chain seq x y z
N MET A 1 -18.93 -5.69 20.52
CA MET A 1 -18.45 -4.92 19.36
C MET A 1 -17.10 -5.48 18.97
N LYS A 2 -16.97 -6.14 17.81
CA LYS A 2 -15.65 -6.56 17.33
C LYS A 2 -14.94 -5.28 16.87
N LYS A 3 -13.86 -4.87 17.54
CA LYS A 3 -12.96 -3.85 16.97
C LYS A 3 -12.49 -4.42 15.62
N ASN A 4 -12.74 -3.70 14.53
CA ASN A 4 -12.08 -4.00 13.27
C ASN A 4 -10.56 -3.96 13.52
N PRO A 5 -9.77 -4.87 12.92
CA PRO A 5 -8.33 -4.79 13.02
C PRO A 5 -7.87 -3.43 12.52
N GLN A 6 -7.08 -2.73 13.32
CA GLN A 6 -6.50 -1.44 12.95
C GLN A 6 -5.42 -1.71 11.88
N ILE A 7 -5.69 -1.28 10.64
CA ILE A 7 -4.82 -1.48 9.48
C ILE A 7 -3.82 -0.33 9.37
N VAL A 8 -4.26 0.89 9.70
CA VAL A 8 -3.43 2.10 9.59
C VAL A 8 -3.01 2.66 10.95
N ASN A 9 -1.84 3.30 10.97
CA ASN A 9 -1.37 4.08 12.11
C ASN A 9 -1.02 5.49 11.62
N LEU A 10 -1.86 6.46 12.00
CA LEU A 10 -1.73 7.85 11.52
C LEU A 10 -0.80 8.72 12.36
N THR A 11 -0.10 8.18 13.37
CA THR A 11 0.84 8.98 14.19
C THR A 11 1.87 9.69 13.31
N TYR A 12 2.49 8.99 12.37
CA TYR A 12 3.48 9.59 11.48
C TYR A 12 2.87 10.68 10.59
N LEU A 13 1.67 10.43 10.05
CA LEU A 13 0.94 11.41 9.25
C LEU A 13 0.58 12.66 10.07
N GLU A 14 0.14 12.48 11.30
CA GLU A 14 -0.20 13.56 12.23
C GLU A 14 1.04 14.42 12.53
N GLU A 15 2.18 13.80 12.83
CA GLU A 15 3.46 14.47 13.05
C GLU A 15 3.90 15.26 11.80
N MET A 16 3.89 14.64 10.62
CA MET A 16 4.28 15.28 9.35
C MET A 16 3.37 16.45 8.98
N SER A 17 2.08 16.36 9.29
CA SER A 17 1.10 17.42 9.01
C SER A 17 1.09 18.53 10.06
N GLY A 18 1.84 18.38 11.17
CA GLY A 18 1.77 19.28 12.32
C GLY A 18 0.38 19.29 12.98
N GLY A 19 -0.34 18.16 12.94
CA GLY A 19 -1.72 18.03 13.41
C GLY A 19 -2.75 18.75 12.53
N ASN A 20 -2.37 19.25 11.35
CA ASN A 20 -3.27 19.97 10.47
C ASN A 20 -4.21 19.00 9.73
N LYS A 21 -5.46 18.93 10.20
CA LYS A 21 -6.51 18.07 9.63
C LYS A 21 -6.75 18.26 8.12
N LYS A 22 -6.54 19.47 7.58
CA LYS A 22 -6.69 19.71 6.14
C LYS A 22 -5.59 19.01 5.35
N ILE A 23 -4.35 19.12 5.82
CA ILE A 23 -3.19 18.45 5.22
C ILE A 23 -3.34 16.93 5.34
N MET A 24 -3.74 16.43 6.52
CA MET A 24 -3.99 15.00 6.71
C MET A 24 -5.04 14.47 5.73
N LYS A 25 -6.17 15.16 5.57
CA LYS A 25 -7.24 14.76 4.65
C LYS A 25 -6.77 14.74 3.20
N GLU A 26 -5.98 15.72 2.79
CA GLU A 26 -5.37 15.78 1.46
C GLU A 26 -4.44 14.59 1.21
N MET A 27 -3.53 14.30 2.16
CA MET A 27 -2.60 13.18 2.07
C MET A 27 -3.33 11.82 2.04
N ILE A 28 -4.38 11.66 2.83
CA ILE A 28 -5.23 10.46 2.82
C ILE A 28 -5.91 10.30 1.45
N ASN A 29 -6.45 11.38 0.87
CA ASN A 29 -7.10 11.30 -0.44
C ASN A 29 -6.09 10.93 -1.55
N ILE A 30 -4.86 11.48 -1.49
CA ILE A 30 -3.77 11.10 -2.39
C ILE A 30 -3.44 9.62 -2.24
N PHE A 31 -3.30 9.13 -1.00
CA PHE A 31 -3.05 7.73 -0.71
C PHE A 31 -4.13 6.82 -1.31
N ILE A 32 -5.42 7.12 -1.09
CA ILE A 32 -6.54 6.32 -1.59
C ILE A 32 -6.50 6.18 -3.12
N SER A 33 -6.20 7.26 -3.85
CA SER A 33 -6.04 7.22 -5.32
C SER A 33 -4.86 6.34 -5.71
N GLN A 34 -3.69 6.59 -5.11
CA GLN A 34 -2.43 5.92 -5.46
C GLN A 34 -2.49 4.41 -5.24
N VAL A 35 -2.97 3.94 -4.09
CA VAL A 35 -2.92 2.50 -3.80
C VAL A 35 -3.86 1.69 -4.69
N SER A 36 -4.96 2.29 -5.12
CA SER A 36 -5.88 1.69 -6.09
C SER A 36 -5.20 1.53 -7.45
N GLU A 37 -4.48 2.56 -7.90
CA GLU A 37 -3.71 2.55 -9.15
C GLU A 37 -2.56 1.52 -9.08
N PHE A 38 -1.83 1.48 -7.97
CA PHE A 38 -0.74 0.52 -7.77
C PHE A 38 -1.22 -0.93 -7.84
N ALA A 39 -2.36 -1.27 -7.24
CA ALA A 39 -2.86 -2.64 -7.27
C ALA A 39 -3.20 -3.11 -8.70
N GLU A 40 -3.83 -2.24 -9.50
CA GLU A 40 -4.15 -2.56 -10.89
C GLU A 40 -2.90 -2.60 -11.78
N GLU A 41 -1.95 -1.69 -11.60
CA GLU A 41 -0.69 -1.69 -12.35
C GLU A 41 0.20 -2.89 -11.98
N MET A 42 0.26 -3.29 -10.70
CA MET A 42 0.96 -4.50 -10.29
C MET A 42 0.42 -5.75 -11.00
N LYS A 43 -0.91 -5.87 -11.09
CA LYS A 43 -1.57 -6.97 -11.78
C LYS A 43 -1.23 -6.98 -13.27
N ASP A 44 -1.29 -5.83 -13.93
CA ASP A 44 -0.95 -5.69 -15.35
C ASP A 44 0.52 -6.05 -15.64
N LEU A 45 1.45 -5.53 -14.84
CA LEU A 45 2.88 -5.83 -14.96
C LEU A 45 3.17 -7.32 -14.73
N ASN A 46 2.50 -7.94 -13.76
CA ASN A 46 2.63 -9.39 -13.52
C ASN A 46 2.12 -10.21 -14.71
N ASN A 47 0.97 -9.86 -15.29
CA ASN A 47 0.41 -10.53 -16.46
C ASN A 47 1.31 -10.41 -17.69
N LYS A 48 1.96 -9.24 -17.86
CA LYS A 48 2.92 -8.98 -18.94
C LYS A 48 4.32 -9.53 -18.65
N LYS A 49 4.53 -10.12 -17.46
CA LYS A 49 5.83 -10.63 -16.99
C LYS A 49 6.93 -9.55 -16.94
N GLU A 50 6.55 -8.29 -16.71
CA GLU A 50 7.49 -7.17 -16.60
C GLU A 50 8.02 -7.04 -15.16
N TYR A 51 8.66 -8.09 -14.63
CA TYR A 51 8.95 -8.22 -13.20
C TYR A 51 9.90 -7.15 -12.63
N PHE A 52 10.87 -6.69 -13.40
CA PHE A 52 11.73 -5.58 -12.96
C PHE A 52 10.92 -4.29 -12.72
N LYS A 53 9.95 -4.01 -13.60
CA LYS A 53 9.05 -2.86 -13.42
C LYS A 53 8.09 -3.10 -12.25
N LEU A 54 7.59 -4.34 -12.08
CA LEU A 54 6.77 -4.73 -10.94
C LEU A 54 7.49 -4.48 -9.60
N GLY A 55 8.78 -4.83 -9.51
CA GLY A 55 9.60 -4.54 -8.34
C GLY A 55 9.82 -3.03 -8.12
N ASN A 56 9.99 -2.24 -9.19
CA ASN A 56 10.06 -0.78 -9.07
C ASN A 56 8.72 -0.16 -8.61
N LEU A 57 7.60 -0.71 -9.03
CA LEU A 57 6.28 -0.29 -8.56
C LEU A 57 6.08 -0.64 -7.08
N ALA A 58 6.49 -1.83 -6.66
CA ALA A 58 6.48 -2.23 -5.24
C ALA A 58 7.28 -1.27 -4.36
N HIS A 59 8.45 -0.81 -4.83
CA HIS A 59 9.23 0.21 -4.14
C HIS A 59 8.46 1.53 -3.95
N LYS A 60 7.76 1.99 -4.99
CA LYS A 60 6.95 3.22 -4.93
C LYS A 60 5.76 3.05 -3.98
N ALA A 61 5.06 1.92 -4.07
CA ALA A 61 3.92 1.60 -3.22
C ALA A 61 4.30 1.57 -1.75
N LYS A 62 5.47 0.98 -1.42
CA LYS A 62 6.03 0.92 -0.06
C LYS A 62 6.08 2.30 0.62
N SER A 63 6.62 3.31 -0.08
CA SER A 63 6.70 4.66 0.49
C SER A 63 5.33 5.25 0.80
N SER A 64 4.34 5.04 -0.08
CA SER A 64 2.98 5.55 0.12
C SER A 64 2.30 4.90 1.33
N ILE A 65 2.39 3.57 1.47
CA ILE A 65 1.76 2.84 2.57
C ILE A 65 2.45 3.04 3.93
N SER A 66 3.77 3.27 3.96
CA SER A 66 4.49 3.63 5.18
C SER A 66 4.01 4.95 5.77
N ILE A 67 3.61 5.92 4.93
CA ILE A 67 3.08 7.20 5.42
C ILE A 67 1.76 6.99 6.19
N MET A 68 0.97 5.97 5.82
CA MET A 68 -0.24 5.56 6.54
C MET A 68 0.03 4.60 7.71
N GLY A 69 1.31 4.34 8.03
CA GLY A 69 1.72 3.48 9.13
C GLY A 69 1.45 1.99 8.93
N MET A 70 1.32 1.53 7.68
CA MET A 70 1.11 0.12 7.32
C MET A 70 2.43 -0.66 7.30
N GLU A 71 3.17 -0.63 8.42
CA GLU A 71 4.58 -1.07 8.51
C GLU A 71 4.81 -2.54 8.13
N ASN A 72 3.86 -3.43 8.42
CA ASN A 72 3.99 -4.85 8.05
C ASN A 72 3.93 -5.02 6.53
N LEU A 73 2.95 -4.41 5.87
CA LEU A 73 2.84 -4.45 4.41
C LEU A 73 4.03 -3.72 3.74
N ALA A 74 4.58 -2.69 4.37
CA ALA A 74 5.79 -2.01 3.86
C ALA A 74 7.02 -2.93 3.85
N LYS A 75 7.17 -3.79 4.87
CA LYS A 75 8.22 -4.82 4.90
C LYS A 75 8.00 -5.87 3.83
N GLU A 76 6.77 -6.34 3.67
CA GLU A 76 6.43 -7.32 2.64
C GLU A 76 6.66 -6.77 1.22
N LEU A 77 6.30 -5.51 0.95
CA LEU A 77 6.60 -4.84 -0.32
C LEU A 77 8.10 -4.72 -0.58
N LYS A 78 8.92 -4.53 0.46
CA LYS A 78 10.38 -4.50 0.32
C LYS A 78 10.91 -5.89 -0.06
N GLU A 79 10.39 -6.96 0.53
CA GLU A 79 10.75 -8.32 0.16
C GLU A 79 10.29 -8.64 -1.27
N PHE A 80 9.06 -8.29 -1.61
CA PHE A 80 8.50 -8.45 -2.94
C PHE A 80 9.26 -7.66 -4.01
N GLU A 81 9.69 -6.43 -3.69
CA GLU A 81 10.55 -5.62 -4.58
C GLU A 81 11.81 -6.39 -4.99
N VAL A 82 12.51 -7.00 -4.03
CA VAL A 82 13.73 -7.77 -4.29
C VAL A 82 13.39 -9.04 -5.08
N GLN A 83 12.37 -9.78 -4.65
CA GLN A 83 11.95 -11.01 -5.30
C GLN A 83 11.57 -10.77 -6.77
N ALA A 84 10.78 -9.73 -7.06
CA ALA A 84 10.36 -9.37 -8.42
C ALA A 84 11.54 -8.93 -9.30
N LYS A 85 12.49 -8.14 -8.77
CA LYS A 85 13.69 -7.72 -9.52
C LYS A 85 14.63 -8.88 -9.82
N GLU A 86 14.67 -9.90 -8.96
CA GLU A 86 15.50 -11.09 -9.11
C GLU A 86 14.73 -12.28 -9.73
N GLU A 87 13.47 -12.09 -10.12
CA GLU A 87 12.59 -13.12 -10.68
C GLU A 87 12.46 -14.38 -9.80
N LYS A 88 12.56 -14.21 -8.48
CA LYS A 88 12.43 -15.29 -7.49
C LYS A 88 10.99 -15.46 -7.06
N GLY A 89 10.52 -16.72 -7.04
CA GLY A 89 9.21 -17.06 -6.50
C GLY A 89 8.02 -16.53 -7.32
N ILE A 90 8.18 -16.41 -8.64
CA ILE A 90 7.17 -15.89 -9.58
C ILE A 90 5.77 -16.50 -9.35
N ASN A 91 5.71 -17.78 -9.02
CA ASN A 91 4.45 -18.49 -8.76
C ASN A 91 3.65 -17.95 -7.55
N LYS A 92 4.25 -17.06 -6.74
CA LYS A 92 3.62 -16.41 -5.58
C LYS A 92 3.21 -14.96 -5.84
N TYR A 93 3.56 -14.38 -6.99
CA TYR A 93 3.31 -12.95 -7.23
C TYR A 93 1.84 -12.61 -7.27
N GLU A 94 1.02 -13.46 -7.89
CA GLU A 94 -0.43 -13.25 -7.94
C GLU A 94 -1.06 -13.28 -6.54
N GLU A 95 -0.62 -14.22 -5.69
CA GLU A 95 -1.06 -14.31 -4.29
C GLU A 95 -0.70 -13.03 -3.52
N PHE A 96 0.55 -12.57 -3.65
CA PHE A 96 1.00 -11.33 -3.01
C PHE A 96 0.23 -10.10 -3.48
N ILE A 97 0.00 -9.96 -4.80
CA ILE A 97 -0.74 -8.81 -5.36
C ILE A 97 -2.18 -8.80 -4.85
N ASN A 98 -2.83 -9.96 -4.76
CA ASN A 98 -4.16 -10.06 -4.18
C ASN A 98 -4.17 -9.70 -2.68
N HIS A 99 -3.15 -10.12 -1.93
CA HIS A 99 -2.99 -9.75 -0.53
C HIS A 99 -2.81 -8.24 -0.34
N PHE A 100 -1.92 -7.63 -1.13
CA PHE A 100 -1.70 -6.18 -1.15
C PHE A 100 -3.00 -5.43 -1.43
N LYS A 101 -3.75 -5.85 -2.46
CA LYS A 101 -5.04 -5.25 -2.82
C LYS A 101 -6.04 -5.30 -1.67
N GLN A 102 -6.20 -6.45 -1.03
CA GLN A 102 -7.12 -6.62 0.10
C GLN A 102 -6.77 -5.71 1.28
N LEU A 103 -5.49 -5.61 1.65
CA LEU A 103 -5.07 -4.73 2.73
C LEU A 103 -5.26 -3.25 2.38
N CYS A 104 -5.02 -2.84 1.14
CA CYS A 104 -5.32 -1.49 0.68
C CYS A 104 -6.81 -1.17 0.73
N GLU A 105 -7.68 -2.09 0.33
CA GLU A 105 -9.14 -1.92 0.42
C GLU A 105 -9.60 -1.72 1.87
N LEU A 106 -9.10 -2.54 2.80
CA LEU A 106 -9.40 -2.38 4.23
C LEU A 106 -8.88 -1.05 4.80
N ALA A 107 -7.67 -0.63 4.41
CA ALA A 107 -7.11 0.66 4.82
C ALA A 107 -7.96 1.83 4.28
N ILE A 108 -8.43 1.75 3.03
CA ILE A 108 -9.29 2.77 2.44
C ILE A 108 -10.62 2.87 3.20
N GLU A 109 -11.22 1.73 3.57
CA GLU A 109 -12.46 1.71 4.37
C GLU A 109 -12.26 2.37 5.74
N GLU A 110 -11.20 1.99 6.46
CA GLU A 110 -10.86 2.58 7.76
C GLU A 110 -10.63 4.10 7.65
N LEU A 111 -9.86 4.54 6.66
CA LEU A 111 -9.57 5.96 6.42
C LEU A 111 -10.82 6.77 6.05
N LYS A 112 -11.76 6.18 5.31
CA LYS A 112 -13.05 6.83 4.99
C LYS A 112 -13.92 7.01 6.24
N GLU A 113 -13.85 6.10 7.21
CA GLU A 113 -14.56 6.25 8.48
C GLU A 113 -13.94 7.35 9.35
N ILE A 114 -12.61 7.44 9.39
CA ILE A 114 -11.87 8.48 10.14
C ILE A 114 -12.09 9.89 9.55
N ASN A 115 -12.25 9.99 8.22
CA ASN A 115 -12.39 11.27 7.50
C ASN A 115 -13.84 11.79 7.34
N LYS A 116 -14.83 11.09 7.91
CA LYS A 116 -16.22 11.59 8.00
C LYS A 116 -16.31 12.76 8.96
#